data_AF-A0A939DB30-F1
#
_entry.id   AF-A0A939DB30-F1
#
_cell.length_a   1.000
_cell.length_b   1.000
_cell.length_c   1.000
_cell.angle_alpha   90.00
_cell.angle_beta   90.00
_cell.angle_gamma   90.00
#
_symmetry.space_group_name_H-M   'P 1'
#
loop_
_entity.id
_entity.type
_entity.pdbx_description
1 polymer ?
#
loop_
_entity_poly.entity_id
_entity_poly.type
_entity_poly.pdbx_seq_one_letter_code
_entity_poly.pdbx_strand_id
1 'polypeptide(L)'
;MKFITEEELRDIYKKEPFTNYELIPETRLTPGARQFLTDRGIDLYGVGISTDKTVVARDQEASRQIKEVPKSTDRNRWKMKKLINRLKSIDSLFLLISEETIERDVFLAQDILKLGKQFSTIGQEIQSKGKAEQIFHKECSGICFDNCNNDIEDCFDITELHMRLEKGREILKLHHLRCAIREVEPIVREVYEGNDKEHLRCEEIICQVNQVINCLSQMICSIVGGKECQRNR
;
A
#
# COMPACT_ATOMS: atom_id res chain seq x y z
N MET A 1 -24.47 30.26 -28.36
CA MET A 1 -23.50 29.46 -27.58
C MET A 1 -22.92 30.33 -26.49
N LYS A 2 -22.85 29.82 -25.25
CA LYS A 2 -22.13 30.49 -24.15
C LYS A 2 -20.76 29.85 -23.96
N PHE A 3 -19.76 30.65 -23.65
CA PHE A 3 -18.43 30.16 -23.31
C PHE A 3 -18.22 30.27 -21.81
N ILE A 4 -17.79 29.17 -21.17
CA ILE A 4 -17.39 29.15 -19.77
C ILE A 4 -15.93 29.56 -19.70
N THR A 5 -15.67 30.63 -18.98
CA THR A 5 -14.34 31.24 -18.80
C THR A 5 -13.63 30.70 -17.57
N GLU A 6 -12.33 30.99 -17.48
CA GLU A 6 -11.52 30.61 -16.32
C GLU A 6 -11.93 31.38 -15.06
N GLU A 7 -12.32 32.64 -15.20
CA GLU A 7 -12.73 33.50 -14.09
C GLU A 7 -14.04 33.03 -13.46
N GLU A 8 -15.01 32.61 -14.28
CA GLU A 8 -16.25 32.00 -13.79
C GLU A 8 -15.98 30.72 -13.00
N LEU A 9 -15.11 29.82 -13.49
CA LEU A 9 -14.72 28.62 -12.74
C LEU A 9 -13.96 28.96 -11.45
N ARG A 10 -13.07 29.96 -11.47
CA ARG A 10 -12.35 30.44 -10.28
C ARG A 10 -13.31 30.98 -9.23
N ASP A 11 -14.35 31.72 -9.63
CA ASP A 11 -15.32 32.32 -8.69
C ASP A 11 -16.37 31.34 -8.17
N ILE A 12 -16.68 30.27 -8.91
CA ILE A 12 -17.42 29.12 -8.35
C ILE A 12 -16.52 28.41 -7.32
N TYR A 13 -15.28 28.07 -7.70
CA TYR A 13 -14.36 27.31 -6.84
C TYR A 13 -13.96 28.06 -5.55
N LYS A 14 -13.94 29.40 -5.56
CA LYS A 14 -13.77 30.23 -4.36
C LYS A 14 -14.94 30.16 -3.38
N LYS A 15 -16.17 29.95 -3.88
CA LYS A 15 -17.39 29.89 -3.07
C LYS A 15 -17.59 28.50 -2.48
N GLU A 16 -17.35 27.47 -3.29
CA GLU A 16 -17.43 26.07 -2.88
C GLU A 16 -16.40 25.25 -3.69
N PRO A 17 -15.36 24.67 -3.06
CA PRO A 17 -14.37 23.85 -3.76
C PRO A 17 -14.98 22.53 -4.26
N PHE A 18 -14.92 22.29 -5.58
CA PHE A 18 -15.49 21.11 -6.23
C PHE A 18 -14.41 20.22 -6.85
N THR A 19 -14.62 18.89 -6.80
CA THR A 19 -13.73 17.86 -7.37
C THR A 19 -14.21 17.29 -8.72
N ASN A 20 -15.46 17.56 -9.10
CA ASN A 20 -16.05 17.22 -10.39
C ASN A 20 -16.75 18.46 -10.95
N TYR A 21 -16.81 18.62 -12.27
CA TYR A 21 -17.54 19.71 -12.92
C TYR A 21 -18.42 19.17 -14.06
N GLU A 22 -19.74 19.37 -13.94
CA GLU A 22 -20.69 18.98 -14.97
C GLU A 22 -20.81 20.07 -16.06
N LEU A 23 -20.63 19.66 -17.31
CA LEU A 23 -20.77 20.55 -18.46
C LEU A 23 -22.24 20.74 -18.84
N ILE A 24 -22.76 21.95 -18.60
CA ILE A 24 -24.12 22.34 -19.00
C ILE A 24 -24.24 22.20 -20.54
N PRO A 25 -25.28 21.53 -21.07
CA PRO A 25 -25.53 21.43 -22.50
C PRO A 25 -25.51 22.81 -23.21
N GLU A 26 -25.05 22.81 -24.47
CA GLU A 26 -24.83 24.01 -25.31
C GLU A 26 -23.74 25.02 -24.85
N THR A 27 -23.01 24.72 -23.76
CA THR A 27 -21.84 25.51 -23.35
C THR A 27 -20.53 24.94 -23.90
N ARG A 28 -19.48 25.78 -23.99
CA ARG A 28 -18.11 25.36 -24.31
C ARG A 28 -17.09 26.01 -23.37
N LEU A 29 -16.14 25.25 -22.86
CA LEU A 29 -15.01 25.77 -22.09
C LEU A 29 -14.06 26.56 -23.01
N THR A 30 -13.52 27.69 -22.53
CA THR A 30 -12.35 28.32 -23.14
C THR A 30 -11.08 27.48 -22.86
N PRO A 31 -9.96 27.71 -23.58
CA PRO A 31 -8.70 27.01 -23.30
C PRO A 31 -8.21 27.19 -21.85
N GLY A 32 -8.26 28.41 -21.30
CA GLY A 32 -7.91 28.68 -19.90
C GLY A 32 -8.82 27.98 -18.90
N ALA A 33 -10.13 27.94 -19.16
CA ALA A 33 -11.09 27.21 -18.32
C ALA A 33 -10.79 25.69 -18.30
N ARG A 34 -10.40 25.10 -19.44
CA ARG A 34 -9.96 23.71 -19.52
C ARG A 34 -8.62 23.47 -18.80
N GLN A 35 -7.67 24.39 -18.93
CA GLN A 35 -6.38 24.30 -18.25
C GLN A 35 -6.57 24.34 -16.72
N PHE A 36 -7.37 25.28 -16.21
CA PHE A 36 -7.66 25.43 -14.77
C PHE A 36 -8.27 24.18 -14.13
N LEU A 37 -9.18 23.48 -14.82
CA LEU A 37 -9.71 22.18 -14.36
C LEU A 37 -8.63 21.09 -14.35
N THR A 38 -7.76 21.08 -15.37
CA THR A 38 -6.66 20.12 -15.52
C THR A 38 -5.60 20.32 -14.42
N ASP A 39 -5.18 21.56 -14.18
CA ASP A 39 -4.19 21.94 -13.16
C ASP A 39 -4.65 21.63 -11.72
N ARG A 40 -5.96 21.44 -11.52
CA ARG A 40 -6.56 21.08 -10.22
C ARG A 40 -7.08 19.64 -10.14
N GLY A 41 -6.90 18.84 -11.19
CA GLY A 41 -7.34 17.44 -11.21
C GLY A 41 -8.86 17.27 -11.07
N ILE A 42 -9.63 18.20 -11.62
CA ILE A 42 -11.11 18.20 -11.55
C ILE A 42 -11.65 17.43 -12.75
N ASP A 43 -12.31 16.30 -12.50
CA ASP A 43 -12.85 15.44 -13.56
C ASP A 43 -14.08 16.07 -14.25
N LEU A 44 -14.09 16.03 -15.58
CA LEU A 44 -15.21 16.47 -16.42
C LEU A 44 -16.13 15.28 -16.73
N TYR A 45 -17.19 15.13 -15.93
CA TYR A 45 -18.29 14.21 -16.24
C TYR A 45 -19.34 14.90 -17.11
N GLY A 46 -19.55 14.40 -18.33
CA GLY A 46 -20.63 14.87 -19.20
C GLY A 46 -20.39 14.65 -20.70
N VAL A 47 -21.14 13.71 -21.28
CA VAL A 47 -21.41 13.52 -22.72
C VAL A 47 -20.18 13.34 -23.64
N GLY A 48 -20.05 12.15 -24.22
CA GLY A 48 -19.09 11.90 -25.30
C GLY A 48 -19.47 12.65 -26.59
N ILE A 49 -18.53 13.42 -27.15
CA ILE A 49 -18.74 14.16 -28.41
C ILE A 49 -18.25 13.31 -29.58
N SER A 50 -19.20 12.80 -30.37
CA SER A 50 -18.94 12.15 -31.65
C SER A 50 -18.32 13.13 -32.66
N THR A 51 -17.30 12.69 -33.39
CA THR A 51 -16.70 13.44 -34.51
C THR A 51 -16.89 12.68 -35.82
N ASP A 52 -17.94 13.01 -36.56
CA ASP A 52 -18.40 12.37 -37.79
C ASP A 52 -19.32 13.39 -38.51
N LYS A 53 -19.29 13.68 -39.83
CA LYS A 53 -18.47 13.28 -40.99
C LYS A 53 -17.82 14.55 -41.60
N THR A 54 -17.30 14.71 -42.83
CA THR A 54 -17.18 13.98 -44.13
C THR A 54 -16.05 14.70 -44.91
N VAL A 55 -15.35 14.26 -45.96
CA VAL A 55 -15.33 13.06 -46.86
C VAL A 55 -13.84 12.62 -46.97
N VAL A 56 -13.28 11.79 -47.89
CA VAL A 56 -13.65 11.17 -49.19
C VAL A 56 -13.23 9.69 -49.16
N ALA A 57 -13.85 8.83 -49.98
CA ALA A 57 -13.50 7.41 -50.06
C ALA A 57 -12.39 7.09 -51.10
N ARG A 58 -11.53 6.11 -50.79
CA ARG A 58 -11.16 5.00 -51.68
C ARG A 58 -10.43 3.87 -50.92
N ASP A 59 -10.43 2.70 -51.53
CA ASP A 59 -10.08 1.41 -50.93
C ASP A 59 -8.58 1.17 -50.84
N GLN A 60 -8.14 0.45 -49.80
CA GLN A 60 -7.40 -0.82 -49.93
C GLN A 60 -7.12 -1.46 -48.56
N GLU A 61 -7.05 -2.79 -48.54
CA GLU A 61 -6.81 -3.59 -47.33
C GLU A 61 -5.34 -3.52 -46.88
N ALA A 62 -5.11 -3.22 -45.60
CA ALA A 62 -3.77 -3.28 -44.99
C ALA A 62 -3.83 -3.72 -43.53
N SER A 63 -3.51 -4.99 -43.27
CA SER A 63 -3.53 -5.62 -41.96
C SER A 63 -2.67 -4.90 -40.92
N ARG A 64 -3.28 -4.36 -39.86
CA ARG A 64 -2.57 -3.93 -38.64
C ARG A 64 -3.33 -4.38 -37.39
N GLN A 65 -2.66 -5.20 -36.58
CA GLN A 65 -3.16 -5.70 -35.30
C GLN A 65 -3.35 -4.53 -34.33
N ILE A 66 -4.59 -4.25 -33.95
CA ILE A 66 -4.85 -3.44 -32.75
C ILE A 66 -4.54 -4.32 -31.55
N LYS A 67 -3.33 -4.17 -30.99
CA LYS A 67 -3.07 -4.61 -29.62
C LYS A 67 -3.92 -3.74 -28.71
N GLU A 68 -4.99 -4.30 -28.14
CA GLU A 68 -5.72 -3.66 -27.05
C GLU A 68 -4.75 -3.46 -25.87
N VAL A 69 -4.31 -2.21 -25.66
CA VAL A 69 -3.59 -1.83 -24.44
C VAL A 69 -4.62 -1.74 -23.33
N PRO A 70 -4.59 -2.62 -22.30
CA PRO A 70 -5.62 -2.62 -21.27
C PRO A 70 -5.59 -1.32 -20.47
N LYS A 71 -6.76 -0.80 -20.08
CA LYS A 71 -6.92 0.42 -19.27
C LYS A 71 -6.14 0.30 -17.95
N SER A 72 -4.95 0.88 -17.91
CA SER A 72 -3.99 0.73 -16.81
C SER A 72 -4.42 1.40 -15.51
N THR A 73 -5.20 2.48 -15.60
CA THR A 73 -5.66 3.30 -14.47
C THR A 73 -6.54 2.55 -13.48
N ASP A 74 -7.53 1.78 -13.95
CA ASP A 74 -8.45 1.09 -13.05
C ASP A 74 -7.83 -0.20 -12.47
N ARG A 75 -6.94 -0.86 -13.22
CA ARG A 75 -6.16 -2.01 -12.72
C ARG A 75 -5.29 -1.63 -11.52
N ASN A 76 -4.67 -0.45 -11.51
CA ASN A 76 -3.84 -0.03 -10.38
C ASN A 76 -4.71 0.38 -9.16
N ARG A 77 -5.85 1.03 -9.39
CA ARG A 77 -6.78 1.46 -8.33
C ARG A 77 -7.23 0.33 -7.41
N TRP A 78 -7.62 -0.83 -7.95
CA TRP A 78 -8.06 -1.95 -7.10
C TRP A 78 -6.91 -2.64 -6.38
N LYS A 79 -5.73 -2.76 -7.01
CA LYS A 79 -4.51 -3.28 -6.38
C LYS A 79 -4.10 -2.43 -5.18
N MET A 80 -4.09 -1.10 -5.33
CA MET A 80 -3.81 -0.16 -4.23
C MET A 80 -4.87 -0.27 -3.12
N LYS A 81 -6.15 -0.45 -3.46
CA LYS A 81 -7.22 -0.69 -2.47
C LYS A 81 -7.03 -2.03 -1.72
N LYS A 82 -6.57 -3.09 -2.40
CA LYS A 82 -6.23 -4.39 -1.79
C LYS A 82 -5.09 -4.21 -0.77
N LEU A 83 -4.03 -3.49 -1.13
CA LEU A 83 -2.93 -3.14 -0.23
C LEU A 83 -3.41 -2.37 1.00
N ILE A 84 -4.09 -1.24 0.82
CA ILE A 84 -4.58 -0.40 1.92
C ILE A 84 -5.54 -1.17 2.86
N ASN A 85 -6.40 -2.03 2.30
CA ASN A 85 -7.28 -2.88 3.11
C ASN A 85 -6.49 -3.94 3.90
N ARG A 86 -5.44 -4.53 3.32
CA ARG A 86 -4.60 -5.52 4.01
C ARG A 86 -3.84 -4.89 5.17
N LEU A 87 -3.24 -3.71 4.96
CA LEU A 87 -2.54 -2.97 6.02
C LEU A 87 -3.49 -2.67 7.19
N LYS A 88 -4.69 -2.12 6.93
CA LYS A 88 -5.71 -1.87 7.96
C LYS A 88 -6.16 -3.13 8.72
N SER A 89 -6.23 -4.28 8.03
CA SER A 89 -6.52 -5.56 8.69
C SER A 89 -5.41 -5.94 9.66
N ILE A 90 -4.15 -5.70 9.31
CA ILE A 90 -2.98 -5.97 10.16
C ILE A 90 -2.88 -4.96 11.31
N ASP A 91 -3.15 -3.67 11.07
CA ASP A 91 -3.26 -2.66 12.15
C ASP A 91 -4.26 -3.10 13.22
N SER A 92 -5.43 -3.62 12.81
CA SER A 92 -6.43 -4.16 13.73
C SER A 92 -5.97 -5.44 14.45
N LEU A 93 -5.18 -6.29 13.79
CA LEU A 93 -4.62 -7.52 14.36
C LEU A 93 -3.55 -7.22 15.42
N PHE A 94 -2.72 -6.19 15.21
CA PHE A 94 -1.79 -5.69 16.23
C PHE A 94 -2.53 -5.24 17.50
N LEU A 95 -3.62 -4.49 17.35
CA LEU A 95 -4.42 -4.02 18.49
C LEU A 95 -5.08 -5.18 19.25
N LEU A 96 -5.73 -6.10 18.54
CA LEU A 96 -6.39 -7.27 19.12
C LEU A 96 -5.39 -8.16 19.89
N ILE A 97 -4.27 -8.51 19.26
CA ILE A 97 -3.26 -9.36 19.90
C ILE A 97 -2.62 -8.66 21.11
N SER A 98 -2.44 -7.34 21.07
CA SER A 98 -1.92 -6.57 22.21
C SER A 98 -2.88 -6.57 23.39
N GLU A 99 -4.18 -6.36 23.14
CA GLU A 99 -5.24 -6.40 24.14
C GLU A 99 -5.27 -7.76 24.82
N GLU A 100 -5.42 -8.85 24.05
CA GLU A 100 -5.46 -10.21 24.60
C GLU A 100 -4.10 -10.69 25.22
N THR A 101 -3.05 -9.88 25.17
CA THR A 101 -1.72 -10.18 25.77
C THR A 101 -1.48 -9.36 27.03
N ILE A 102 -2.16 -8.23 27.22
CA ILE A 102 -1.89 -7.30 28.32
C ILE A 102 -2.12 -7.90 29.71
N GLU A 103 -3.07 -8.83 29.85
CA GLU A 103 -3.33 -9.57 31.10
C GLU A 103 -2.20 -10.51 31.52
N ARG A 104 -1.33 -10.91 30.56
CA ARG A 104 -0.34 -11.98 30.72
C ARG A 104 1.09 -11.45 30.73
N ASP A 105 1.38 -10.52 29.84
CA ASP A 105 2.71 -9.96 29.64
C ASP A 105 2.58 -8.52 29.13
N VAL A 106 2.48 -7.58 30.07
CA VAL A 106 2.32 -6.14 29.79
C VAL A 106 3.47 -5.59 28.96
N PHE A 107 4.70 -6.10 29.15
CA PHE A 107 5.87 -5.65 28.39
C PHE A 107 5.81 -6.15 26.95
N LEU A 108 5.49 -7.43 26.74
CA LEU A 108 5.26 -7.97 25.40
C LEU A 108 4.12 -7.23 24.68
N ALA A 109 3.00 -6.95 25.37
CA ALA A 109 1.90 -6.16 24.80
C ALA A 109 2.35 -4.73 24.39
N GLN A 110 3.21 -4.09 25.19
CA GLN A 110 3.80 -2.79 24.84
C GLN A 110 4.73 -2.86 23.62
N ASP A 111 5.55 -3.91 23.50
CA ASP A 111 6.41 -4.11 22.32
C ASP A 111 5.59 -4.41 21.05
N ILE A 112 4.52 -5.19 21.15
CA ILE A 112 3.59 -5.44 20.03
C ILE A 112 2.90 -4.14 19.61
N LEU A 113 2.43 -3.30 20.55
CA LEU A 113 1.85 -1.99 20.24
C LEU A 113 2.88 -1.02 19.63
N LYS A 114 4.14 -1.07 20.07
CA LYS A 114 5.23 -0.26 19.51
C LYS A 114 5.51 -0.67 18.06
N LEU A 115 5.61 -1.96 17.80
CA LEU A 115 5.82 -2.50 16.45
C LEU A 115 4.62 -2.22 15.54
N GLY A 116 3.39 -2.32 16.06
CA GLY A 116 2.18 -1.96 15.33
C GLY A 116 2.19 -0.51 14.85
N LYS A 117 2.59 0.44 15.72
CA LYS A 117 2.76 1.86 15.33
C LYS A 117 3.80 2.05 14.23
N GLN A 118 4.92 1.32 14.29
CA GLN A 118 5.95 1.34 13.25
C GLN A 118 5.43 0.76 11.92
N PHE A 119 4.68 -0.35 11.95
CA PHE A 119 4.00 -0.89 10.78
C PHE A 119 2.97 0.09 10.18
N SER A 120 2.24 0.85 11.02
CA SER A 120 1.30 1.86 10.56
C SER A 120 1.96 3.06 9.85
N THR A 121 3.29 3.29 9.96
CA THR A 121 3.95 4.35 9.15
C THR A 121 4.05 3.94 7.68
N ILE A 122 4.37 2.67 7.41
CA ILE A 122 4.40 2.08 6.06
C ILE A 122 3.09 2.40 5.32
N GLY A 123 1.95 2.18 5.99
CA GLY A 123 0.62 2.49 5.46
C GLY A 123 0.37 3.98 5.23
N GLN A 124 0.97 4.87 6.04
CA GLN A 124 0.90 6.31 5.83
C GLN A 124 1.77 6.73 4.64
N GLU A 125 3.02 6.26 4.55
CA GLU A 125 4.00 6.59 3.49
C GLU A 125 3.52 6.17 2.09
N ILE A 126 2.82 5.03 1.99
CA ILE A 126 2.12 4.59 0.77
C ILE A 126 1.08 5.64 0.32
N GLN A 127 0.33 6.21 1.26
CA GLN A 127 -0.79 7.14 1.00
C GLN A 127 -0.35 8.61 0.85
N SER A 128 0.66 9.07 1.59
CA SER A 128 1.00 10.50 1.74
C SER A 128 2.38 10.91 1.21
N LYS A 129 3.25 9.95 0.81
CA LYS A 129 4.67 10.17 0.48
C LYS A 129 5.47 10.87 1.60
N GLY A 130 5.14 10.56 2.86
CA GLY A 130 6.01 10.86 4.01
C GLY A 130 7.35 10.12 3.97
N LYS A 131 8.25 10.42 4.92
CA LYS A 131 9.47 9.64 5.17
C LYS A 131 9.26 8.66 6.31
N ALA A 132 9.89 7.50 6.18
CA ALA A 132 9.97 6.46 7.20
C ALA A 132 10.65 6.93 8.49
N GLU A 133 10.18 6.42 9.63
CA GLU A 133 11.02 6.20 10.81
C GLU A 133 11.70 4.84 10.71
N GLN A 134 12.87 4.67 11.34
CA GLN A 134 13.60 3.40 11.25
C GLN A 134 12.96 2.32 12.14
N ILE A 135 12.51 1.22 11.53
CA ILE A 135 11.91 0.10 12.25
C ILE A 135 13.04 -0.83 12.73
N PHE A 136 13.37 -0.74 14.02
CA PHE A 136 14.36 -1.62 14.65
C PHE A 136 13.97 -1.98 16.09
N HIS A 137 14.23 -3.22 16.49
CA HIS A 137 13.77 -3.77 17.77
C HIS A 137 14.92 -4.25 18.67
N LYS A 138 15.89 -5.02 18.14
CA LYS A 138 17.15 -5.43 18.81
C LYS A 138 18.07 -6.13 17.78
N GLU A 139 19.28 -6.51 18.18
CA GLU A 139 20.12 -7.46 17.42
C GLU A 139 20.09 -8.87 18.03
N CYS A 140 20.26 -9.89 17.19
CA CYS A 140 20.50 -11.27 17.58
C CYS A 140 21.45 -11.98 16.59
N SER A 141 21.93 -13.18 16.93
CA SER A 141 22.94 -13.92 16.16
C SER A 141 22.55 -14.35 14.74
N GLY A 142 21.30 -14.12 14.31
CA GLY A 142 20.86 -14.33 12.92
C GLY A 142 20.20 -13.11 12.26
N ILE A 143 19.90 -12.05 13.02
CA ILE A 143 19.22 -10.84 12.54
C ILE A 143 19.88 -9.62 13.19
N CYS A 144 20.63 -8.85 12.41
CA CYS A 144 21.40 -7.66 12.81
C CYS A 144 20.95 -6.43 11.99
N PHE A 145 21.54 -5.26 12.27
CA PHE A 145 21.30 -4.04 11.50
C PHE A 145 21.51 -4.21 9.98
N ASP A 146 22.53 -4.97 9.57
CA ASP A 146 22.92 -5.11 8.16
C ASP A 146 21.98 -5.98 7.32
N ASN A 147 21.21 -6.88 7.95
CA ASN A 147 20.36 -7.83 7.25
C ASN A 147 18.85 -7.70 7.53
N CYS A 148 18.42 -6.91 8.52
CA CYS A 148 17.01 -6.82 8.94
C CYS A 148 16.04 -6.31 7.86
N ASN A 149 16.53 -5.72 6.77
CA ASN A 149 15.74 -5.25 5.62
C ASN A 149 15.43 -6.37 4.60
N ASN A 150 16.17 -7.48 4.64
CA ASN A 150 16.06 -8.56 3.66
C ASN A 150 14.89 -9.48 4.01
N ASP A 151 14.33 -10.18 3.01
CA ASP A 151 13.50 -11.35 3.32
C ASP A 151 14.40 -12.43 3.93
N ILE A 152 14.27 -12.60 5.24
CA ILE A 152 14.91 -13.65 6.01
C ILE A 152 13.80 -14.64 6.32
N GLU A 153 13.99 -15.90 5.91
CA GLU A 153 13.05 -16.98 6.22
C GLU A 153 12.81 -17.10 7.75
N ASP A 154 11.77 -17.82 8.15
CA ASP A 154 11.48 -17.99 9.57
C ASP A 154 12.65 -18.68 10.30
N CYS A 155 13.00 -18.23 11.52
CA CYS A 155 14.16 -18.76 12.25
C CYS A 155 14.05 -20.24 12.65
N PHE A 156 12.82 -20.77 12.65
CA PHE A 156 12.41 -22.16 12.86
C PHE A 156 10.89 -22.29 12.60
N ASP A 157 10.43 -23.50 12.29
CA ASP A 157 9.01 -23.79 12.05
C ASP A 157 8.17 -23.78 13.33
N ILE A 158 7.01 -23.11 13.30
CA ILE A 158 6.08 -23.05 14.45
C ILE A 158 5.13 -24.25 14.43
N THR A 159 5.66 -25.39 14.87
CA THR A 159 4.94 -26.67 14.98
C THR A 159 4.08 -26.78 16.25
N GLU A 160 3.21 -27.81 16.34
CA GLU A 160 2.39 -28.15 17.51
C GLU A 160 3.13 -28.21 18.85
N LEU A 161 4.45 -28.47 18.84
CA LEU A 161 5.26 -28.51 20.05
C LEU A 161 5.27 -27.14 20.76
N HIS A 162 5.28 -26.05 19.98
CA HIS A 162 5.29 -24.68 20.51
C HIS A 162 3.98 -24.30 21.20
N MET A 163 2.84 -24.83 20.73
CA MET A 163 1.53 -24.67 21.38
C MET A 163 1.52 -25.21 22.82
N ARG A 164 2.38 -26.19 23.13
CA ARG A 164 2.46 -26.87 24.44
C ARG A 164 3.45 -26.21 25.40
N LEU A 165 4.15 -25.15 24.98
CA LEU A 165 5.04 -24.35 25.83
C LEU A 165 4.22 -23.40 26.72
N GLU A 166 4.81 -22.96 27.83
CA GLU A 166 4.19 -22.03 28.80
C GLU A 166 3.68 -20.74 28.13
N LYS A 167 4.50 -20.15 27.25
CA LYS A 167 4.14 -18.99 26.40
C LYS A 167 3.70 -19.39 24.98
N GLY A 168 3.11 -20.57 24.82
CA GLY A 168 2.69 -21.12 23.53
C GLY A 168 1.61 -20.30 22.82
N ARG A 169 0.72 -19.64 23.57
CA ARG A 169 -0.31 -18.75 23.02
C ARG A 169 0.32 -17.49 22.41
N GLU A 170 1.32 -16.95 23.08
CA GLU A 170 2.03 -15.73 22.69
C GLU A 170 2.88 -15.98 21.44
N ILE A 171 3.54 -17.15 21.35
CA ILE A 171 4.26 -17.60 20.14
C ILE A 171 3.31 -17.68 18.94
N LEU A 172 2.14 -18.34 19.10
CA LEU A 172 1.16 -18.50 18.02
C LEU A 172 0.58 -17.15 17.55
N LYS A 173 0.35 -16.20 18.47
CA LYS A 173 -0.10 -14.84 18.15
C LYS A 173 0.93 -14.06 17.33
N LEU A 174 2.19 -14.04 17.77
CA LEU A 174 3.26 -13.37 17.01
C LEU A 174 3.51 -14.04 15.66
N HIS A 175 3.40 -15.37 15.58
CA HIS A 175 3.49 -16.10 14.32
C HIS A 175 2.32 -15.75 13.38
N HIS A 176 1.09 -15.62 13.91
CA HIS A 176 -0.05 -15.17 13.12
C HIS A 176 0.17 -13.76 12.56
N LEU A 177 0.71 -12.81 13.34
CA LEU A 177 1.16 -11.50 12.83
C LEU A 177 2.25 -11.64 11.76
N ARG A 178 3.27 -12.50 11.97
CA ARG A 178 4.37 -12.69 11.02
C ARG A 178 3.86 -13.19 9.66
N CYS A 179 3.04 -14.24 9.66
CA CYS A 179 2.37 -14.73 8.46
C CYS A 179 1.46 -13.66 7.83
N ALA A 180 0.71 -12.93 8.66
CA ALA A 180 -0.20 -11.91 8.17
C ALA A 180 0.53 -10.73 7.48
N ILE A 181 1.78 -10.45 7.87
CA ILE A 181 2.62 -9.40 7.29
C ILE A 181 3.42 -9.91 6.09
N ARG A 182 3.83 -11.19 6.05
CA ARG A 182 4.40 -11.81 4.84
C ARG A 182 3.47 -11.73 3.61
N GLU A 183 2.15 -11.70 3.81
CA GLU A 183 1.18 -11.45 2.73
C GLU A 183 1.26 -10.04 2.12
N VAL A 184 1.93 -9.07 2.75
CA VAL A 184 2.00 -7.67 2.26
C VAL A 184 2.94 -7.54 1.07
N GLU A 185 4.14 -8.14 1.11
CA GLU A 185 5.12 -8.06 0.01
C GLU A 185 4.54 -8.41 -1.37
N PRO A 186 3.90 -9.58 -1.60
CA PRO A 186 3.38 -9.91 -2.93
C PRO A 186 2.28 -8.94 -3.38
N ILE A 187 1.56 -8.30 -2.47
CA ILE A 187 0.56 -7.26 -2.79
C ILE A 187 1.24 -5.93 -3.13
N VAL A 188 2.37 -5.59 -2.50
CA VAL A 188 3.20 -4.43 -2.86
C VAL A 188 3.82 -4.64 -4.26
N ARG A 189 4.43 -5.80 -4.51
CA ARG A 189 4.96 -6.17 -5.84
C ARG A 189 3.86 -6.16 -6.90
N GLU A 190 2.66 -6.65 -6.57
CA GLU A 190 1.50 -6.56 -7.45
C GLU A 190 1.11 -5.10 -7.76
N VAL A 191 1.11 -4.18 -6.78
CA VAL A 191 0.77 -2.75 -6.99
C VAL A 191 1.75 -2.05 -7.93
N TYR A 192 3.05 -2.32 -7.81
CA TYR A 192 4.09 -1.64 -8.60
C TYR A 192 4.49 -2.40 -9.89
N GLU A 193 3.87 -3.54 -10.17
CA GLU A 193 4.05 -4.35 -11.38
C GLU A 193 4.03 -3.49 -12.68
N GLY A 194 5.13 -3.51 -13.42
CA GLY A 194 5.27 -2.80 -14.70
C GLY A 194 5.44 -1.28 -14.61
N ASN A 195 5.85 -0.75 -13.45
CA ASN A 195 6.13 0.67 -13.26
C ASN A 195 7.56 0.91 -12.74
N ASP A 196 8.55 0.75 -13.63
CA ASP A 196 9.99 0.87 -13.36
C ASP A 196 10.37 2.15 -12.59
N LYS A 197 9.62 3.24 -12.77
CA LYS A 197 9.85 4.54 -12.11
C LYS A 197 9.61 4.52 -10.60
N GLU A 198 8.74 3.65 -10.10
CA GLU A 198 8.49 3.48 -8.67
C GLU A 198 9.11 2.17 -8.13
N HIS A 199 9.99 1.49 -8.89
CA HIS A 199 10.71 0.28 -8.45
C HIS A 199 11.49 0.51 -7.14
N LEU A 200 12.21 1.63 -7.02
CA LEU A 200 12.94 1.97 -5.79
C LEU A 200 11.97 2.05 -4.59
N ARG A 201 10.81 2.69 -4.77
CA ARG A 201 9.77 2.80 -3.75
C ARG A 201 9.12 1.46 -3.39
N CYS A 202 8.99 0.56 -4.36
CA CYS A 202 8.54 -0.82 -4.14
C CYS A 202 9.51 -1.55 -3.19
N GLU A 203 10.81 -1.52 -3.47
CA GLU A 203 11.81 -2.16 -2.61
C GLU A 203 11.97 -1.44 -1.26
N GLU A 204 11.84 -0.11 -1.19
CA GLU A 204 11.83 0.65 0.08
C GLU A 204 10.69 0.16 1.01
N ILE A 205 9.47 0.01 0.48
CA ILE A 205 8.33 -0.51 1.25
C ILE A 205 8.56 -1.96 1.67
N ILE A 206 9.14 -2.79 0.81
CA ILE A 206 9.42 -4.21 1.11
C ILE A 206 10.51 -4.33 2.18
N CYS A 207 11.54 -3.48 2.16
CA CYS A 207 12.53 -3.38 3.24
C CYS A 207 11.87 -3.13 4.62
N GLN A 208 10.87 -2.25 4.68
CA GLN A 208 10.14 -1.95 5.92
C GLN A 208 9.25 -3.11 6.38
N VAL A 209 8.55 -3.76 5.45
CA VAL A 209 7.75 -4.97 5.74
C VAL A 209 8.65 -6.08 6.31
N ASN A 210 9.84 -6.25 5.75
CA ASN A 210 10.85 -7.19 6.23
C ASN A 210 11.40 -6.81 7.62
N GLN A 211 11.69 -5.53 7.90
CA GLN A 211 12.05 -5.08 9.26
C GLN A 211 11.02 -5.51 10.31
N VAL A 212 9.72 -5.40 9.98
CA VAL A 212 8.63 -5.81 10.89
C VAL A 212 8.53 -7.34 11.03
N ILE A 213 8.68 -8.11 9.94
CA ILE A 213 8.73 -9.59 9.96
C ILE A 213 9.91 -10.08 10.82
N ASN A 214 11.08 -9.45 10.64
CA ASN A 214 12.32 -9.83 11.30
C ASN A 214 12.30 -9.47 12.79
N CYS A 215 11.69 -8.33 13.15
CA CYS A 215 11.32 -8.00 14.54
C CYS A 215 10.45 -9.10 15.17
N LEU A 216 9.33 -9.50 14.53
CA LEU A 216 8.46 -10.56 15.06
C LEU A 216 9.22 -11.88 15.24
N SER A 217 10.11 -12.24 14.30
CA SER A 217 10.98 -13.41 14.43
C SER A 217 11.93 -13.31 15.64
N GLN A 218 12.48 -12.14 15.95
CA GLN A 218 13.28 -11.92 17.17
C GLN A 218 12.44 -12.06 18.45
N MET A 219 11.22 -11.51 18.47
CA MET A 219 10.29 -11.64 19.60
C MET A 219 9.92 -13.11 19.84
N ILE A 220 9.60 -13.86 18.77
CA ILE A 220 9.31 -15.31 18.82
C ILE A 220 10.51 -16.11 19.35
N CYS A 221 11.73 -15.86 18.86
CA CYS A 221 12.95 -16.51 19.36
C CYS A 221 13.16 -16.27 20.87
N SER A 222 12.92 -15.04 21.32
CA SER A 222 13.07 -14.63 22.72
C SER A 222 12.07 -15.34 23.63
N ILE A 223 10.82 -15.50 23.18
CA ILE A 223 9.75 -16.16 23.96
C ILE A 223 9.94 -17.68 24.03
N VAL A 224 10.49 -18.32 22.99
CA VAL A 224 10.87 -19.75 23.00
C VAL A 224 12.06 -20.03 23.95
N GLY A 225 12.69 -19.00 24.52
CA GLY A 225 13.75 -19.15 25.52
C GLY A 225 15.14 -19.43 24.93
N GLY A 226 15.32 -19.22 23.62
CA GLY A 226 16.62 -19.27 22.98
C GLY A 226 17.49 -18.10 23.43
N LYS A 227 18.63 -18.38 24.09
CA LYS A 227 19.69 -17.37 24.33
C LYS A 227 20.37 -16.89 23.05
N GLU A 228 20.17 -17.62 21.97
CA GLU A 228 20.73 -17.41 20.62
C GLU A 228 19.60 -17.59 19.61
N CYS A 229 19.72 -16.96 18.43
CA CYS A 229 18.80 -17.21 17.33
C CYS A 229 18.97 -18.64 16.81
N GLN A 230 17.87 -19.38 16.65
CA GLN A 230 17.92 -20.80 16.25
C GLN A 230 18.17 -21.02 14.74
N ARG A 231 18.23 -19.94 13.94
CA ARG A 231 18.46 -20.01 12.48
C ARG A 231 19.73 -20.77 12.07
N ASN A 232 20.74 -20.78 12.94
CA ASN A 232 22.07 -21.36 12.68
C ASN A 232 22.40 -22.51 13.67
N ARG A 233 21.43 -23.37 13.98
CA ARG A 233 21.57 -24.53 14.90
C ARG A 233 21.30 -25.87 14.20
#